data_AF-A9QW71-F1
#
_entry.id   AF-A9QW71-F1
#
_cell.length_a   1.000
_cell.length_b   1.000
_cell.length_c   1.000
_cell.angle_alpha   90.00
_cell.angle_beta   90.00
_cell.angle_gamma   90.00
#
_symmetry.space_group_name_H-M   'P 1'
#
loop_
_entity.id
_entity.type
_entity.pdbx_description
1 polymer ?
#
loop_
_entity_poly.entity_id
_entity_poly.type
_entity_poly.pdbx_seq_one_letter_code
_entity_poly.pdbx_strand_id
1 'polypeptide(L)'
;RENEGDLIISAELITQEKMAFLVRYSSGYVCVPLSSDRADALDLQPMLANKTDKHGTNYTITCDYGIGTTTGISAYDRSLTANKLADSTSTPDQFIKPGHILPLRAKPGLLKTRRGHTESAV
;
A
#
# COMPACT_ATOMS: atom_id res chain seq x y z
N ARG A 1 -19.39 3.49 -3.52
CA ARG A 1 -19.25 2.13 -2.95
C ARG A 1 -19.14 1.20 -4.15
N GLU A 2 -18.20 0.26 -4.12
CA GLU A 2 -17.85 -0.51 -5.31
C GLU A 2 -18.63 -1.82 -5.49
N ASN A 3 -19.26 -2.34 -4.44
CA ASN A 3 -19.86 -3.69 -4.46
C ASN A 3 -18.82 -4.79 -4.81
N GLU A 4 -17.58 -4.58 -4.35
CA GLU A 4 -16.43 -5.48 -4.50
C GLU A 4 -15.97 -6.01 -3.14
N GLY A 5 -15.25 -7.13 -3.16
CA GLY A 5 -14.62 -7.73 -1.98
C GLY A 5 -13.10 -7.78 -2.12
N ASP A 6 -12.40 -7.27 -1.11
CA ASP A 6 -10.94 -7.20 -1.07
C ASP A 6 -10.38 -8.21 -0.08
N LEU A 7 -9.31 -8.91 -0.47
CA LEU A 7 -8.50 -9.70 0.45
C LEU A 7 -7.62 -8.76 1.28
N ILE A 8 -7.77 -8.77 2.60
CA ILE A 8 -7.01 -7.93 3.52
C ILE A 8 -6.13 -8.82 4.40
N ILE A 9 -4.84 -8.46 4.49
CA ILE A 9 -3.83 -9.14 5.31
C ILE A 9 -3.01 -8.05 6.01
N SER A 10 -2.68 -8.25 7.29
CA SER A 10 -1.79 -7.32 8.01
C SER A 10 -0.43 -7.24 7.31
N ALA A 11 0.00 -6.02 6.98
CA ALA A 11 1.24 -5.76 6.26
C ALA A 11 2.49 -6.15 7.06
N GLU A 12 2.45 -6.09 8.40
CA GLU A 12 3.58 -6.51 9.27
C GLU A 12 3.72 -8.05 9.37
N LEU A 13 2.67 -8.79 9.01
CA LEU A 13 2.61 -10.26 9.12
C LEU A 13 2.50 -10.94 7.74
N ILE A 14 2.67 -10.18 6.66
CA ILE A 14 2.56 -10.71 5.30
C ILE A 14 3.83 -11.49 4.96
N THR A 15 3.65 -12.73 4.53
CA THR A 15 4.73 -13.58 4.05
C THR A 15 4.72 -13.64 2.52
N GLN A 16 5.78 -14.17 1.92
CA GLN A 16 5.84 -14.42 0.49
C GLN A 16 4.67 -15.29 0.01
N GLU A 17 4.29 -16.34 0.75
CA GLU A 17 3.21 -17.25 0.40
C GLU A 17 1.85 -16.55 0.43
N LYS A 18 1.63 -15.70 1.45
CA LYS A 18 0.41 -14.88 1.56
C LYS A 18 0.32 -13.86 0.43
N MET A 19 1.43 -13.22 0.08
CA MET A 19 1.49 -12.31 -1.07
C MET A 19 1.23 -13.05 -2.39
N ALA A 20 1.84 -14.22 -2.57
CA ALA A 20 1.60 -15.06 -3.75
C ALA A 20 0.13 -15.48 -3.87
N PHE A 21 -0.50 -15.86 -2.74
CA PHE A 21 -1.93 -16.16 -2.69
C PHE A 21 -2.78 -14.94 -3.07
N LEU A 22 -2.52 -13.78 -2.45
CA LEU A 22 -3.21 -12.53 -2.74
C LEU A 22 -3.13 -12.21 -4.23
N VAL A 23 -1.95 -12.29 -4.84
CA VAL A 23 -1.75 -12.04 -6.27
C VAL A 23 -2.47 -13.08 -7.14
N ARG A 24 -2.43 -14.36 -6.77
CA ARG A 24 -3.03 -15.44 -7.57
C ARG A 24 -4.55 -15.36 -7.66
N TYR A 25 -5.21 -14.86 -6.61
CA TYR A 25 -6.65 -14.91 -6.42
C TYR A 25 -7.33 -13.52 -6.29
N SER A 26 -6.62 -12.44 -6.61
CA SER A 26 -7.17 -11.08 -6.71
C SER A 26 -6.83 -10.47 -8.07
N SER A 27 -7.07 -9.16 -8.23
CA SER A 27 -6.64 -8.40 -9.40
C SER A 27 -5.12 -8.34 -9.58
N GLY A 28 -4.35 -8.63 -8.53
CA GLY A 28 -2.90 -8.41 -8.50
C GLY A 28 -2.50 -6.93 -8.38
N TYR A 29 -3.46 -6.01 -8.28
CA TYR A 29 -3.26 -4.58 -8.05
C TYR A 29 -3.08 -4.30 -6.56
N VAL A 30 -1.94 -4.76 -6.03
CA VAL A 30 -1.69 -4.86 -4.58
C VAL A 30 -1.48 -3.48 -3.96
N CYS A 31 -2.41 -3.11 -3.09
CA CYS A 31 -2.37 -1.86 -2.35
C CYS A 31 -1.90 -2.08 -0.91
N VAL A 32 -1.22 -1.08 -0.35
CA VAL A 32 -0.86 -1.04 1.09
C VAL A 32 -1.43 0.23 1.72
N PRO A 33 -2.62 0.14 2.35
CA PRO A 33 -3.20 1.24 3.11
C PRO A 33 -2.32 1.64 4.30
N LEU A 34 -2.12 2.95 4.48
CA LEU A 34 -1.34 3.55 5.55
C LEU A 34 -2.12 4.71 6.17
N SER A 35 -1.83 5.02 7.43
CA SER A 35 -2.23 6.30 8.01
C SER A 35 -1.58 7.46 7.23
N SER A 36 -2.21 8.63 7.26
CA SER A 36 -1.64 9.82 6.62
C SER A 36 -0.27 10.18 7.20
N ASP A 37 -0.11 10.08 8.52
CA ASP A 37 1.16 10.34 9.21
C ASP A 37 2.27 9.38 8.78
N ARG A 38 1.94 8.08 8.60
CA ARG A 38 2.93 7.11 8.15
C ARG A 38 3.37 7.36 6.72
N ALA A 39 2.42 7.73 5.85
CA ALA A 39 2.74 8.11 4.47
C ALA A 39 3.61 9.37 4.42
N ASP A 40 3.34 10.38 5.27
CA ASP A 40 4.18 11.58 5.36
C ASP A 40 5.58 11.26 5.88
N ALA A 41 5.70 10.41 6.90
CA ALA A 41 6.98 9.97 7.45
C ALA A 41 7.87 9.21 6.43
N LEU A 42 7.26 8.61 5.40
CA LEU A 42 7.95 7.91 4.31
C LEU A 42 8.05 8.74 3.01
N ASP A 43 7.64 10.01 3.04
CA ASP A 43 7.57 10.89 1.88
C ASP A 43 6.77 10.28 0.71
N LEU A 44 5.64 9.65 1.02
CA LEU A 44 4.72 9.08 0.04
C LEU A 44 3.65 10.12 -0.33
N GLN A 45 4.03 11.01 -1.23
CA GLN A 45 3.17 12.07 -1.74
C GLN A 45 2.02 11.50 -2.61
N PRO A 46 0.85 12.16 -2.64
CA PRO A 46 -0.23 11.78 -3.55
C PRO A 46 0.26 11.66 -5.00
N MET A 47 -0.19 10.63 -5.72
CA MET A 47 0.27 10.35 -7.09
C MET A 47 -0.06 11.49 -8.06
N LEU A 48 -1.23 12.12 -7.87
CA LEU A 48 -1.70 13.24 -8.68
C LEU A 48 -2.24 14.33 -7.77
N ALA A 49 -1.92 15.59 -8.11
CA ALA A 49 -2.48 16.76 -7.43
C ALA A 49 -4.00 16.87 -7.66
N ASN A 50 -4.45 16.69 -8.90
CA ASN A 50 -5.87 16.76 -9.29
C ASN A 50 -6.41 15.35 -9.58
N LYS A 51 -7.06 14.75 -8.58
CA LYS A 51 -7.62 13.39 -8.67
C LYS A 51 -8.94 13.41 -9.44
N THR A 52 -9.04 12.57 -10.47
CA THR A 52 -10.26 12.36 -11.26
C THR A 52 -10.92 11.00 -11.01
N ASP A 53 -10.39 10.23 -10.06
CA ASP A 53 -10.96 8.94 -9.67
C ASP A 53 -12.36 9.10 -9.07
N LYS A 54 -13.30 8.27 -9.53
CA LYS A 54 -14.72 8.34 -9.15
C LYS A 54 -14.96 8.03 -7.66
N HIS A 55 -14.04 7.32 -7.02
CA HIS A 55 -14.17 6.88 -5.63
C HIS A 55 -13.21 7.63 -4.68
N GLY A 56 -12.47 8.60 -5.22
CA GLY A 56 -11.50 9.41 -4.50
C GLY A 56 -10.39 8.57 -3.87
N THR A 57 -10.02 7.44 -4.48
CA THR A 57 -8.97 6.56 -3.97
C THR A 57 -7.65 7.31 -3.92
N ASN A 58 -7.04 7.29 -2.74
CA ASN A 58 -5.96 8.19 -2.39
C ASN A 58 -4.60 7.53 -2.61
N TYR A 59 -4.29 7.21 -3.87
CA TYR A 59 -3.00 6.67 -4.27
C TYR A 59 -1.86 7.64 -4.00
N THR A 60 -0.75 7.13 -3.51
CA THR A 60 0.54 7.83 -3.50
C THR A 60 1.38 7.44 -4.71
N ILE A 61 2.53 8.10 -4.89
CA ILE A 61 3.59 7.52 -5.72
C ILE A 61 3.84 6.06 -5.30
N THR A 62 3.98 5.16 -6.29
CA THR A 62 4.26 3.75 -6.02
C THR A 62 5.68 3.58 -5.51
N CYS A 63 5.95 2.48 -4.82
CA CYS A 63 7.28 2.24 -4.28
C CYS A 63 7.63 0.75 -4.18
N ASP A 64 8.92 0.49 -4.10
CA ASP A 64 9.50 -0.78 -3.66
C ASP A 64 10.52 -0.51 -2.55
N TYR A 65 10.70 -1.44 -1.62
CA TYR A 65 11.83 -1.37 -0.70
C TYR A 65 13.12 -1.67 -1.46
N GLY A 66 14.18 -0.88 -1.27
CA GLY A 66 15.39 -0.94 -2.09
C GLY A 66 16.47 -1.92 -1.59
N ILE A 67 16.32 -2.46 -0.37
CA ILE A 67 17.34 -3.30 0.27
C ILE A 67 16.83 -4.75 0.33
N GLY A 68 17.57 -5.67 -0.27
CA GLY A 68 17.20 -7.10 -0.26
C GLY A 68 16.09 -7.48 -1.24
N THR A 69 15.61 -6.54 -2.06
CA THR A 69 14.76 -6.80 -3.23
C THR A 69 15.62 -6.88 -4.49
N THR A 70 15.01 -7.30 -5.61
CA THR A 70 15.65 -7.38 -6.91
C THR A 70 14.97 -6.46 -7.92
N THR A 71 13.88 -6.94 -8.51
CA THR A 71 13.08 -6.20 -9.49
C THR A 71 11.86 -5.54 -8.85
N GLY A 72 11.52 -5.89 -7.61
CA GLY A 72 10.37 -5.34 -6.90
C GLY A 72 9.06 -6.12 -7.10
N ILE A 73 8.88 -6.81 -8.23
CA ILE A 73 7.56 -7.39 -8.60
C ILE A 73 7.28 -8.78 -8.02
N SER A 74 8.31 -9.49 -7.58
CA SER A 74 8.16 -10.85 -7.05
C SER A 74 7.25 -10.87 -5.81
N ALA A 75 6.66 -12.02 -5.48
CA ALA A 75 5.86 -12.15 -4.26
C ALA A 75 6.71 -11.87 -3.00
N TYR A 76 7.99 -12.26 -3.02
CA TYR A 76 8.94 -11.97 -1.96
C TYR A 76 9.17 -10.45 -1.85
N ASP A 77 9.58 -9.80 -2.93
CA ASP A 77 9.92 -8.38 -2.96
C ASP A 77 8.74 -7.49 -2.53
N ARG A 78 7.54 -7.81 -3.02
CA ARG A 78 6.30 -7.11 -2.64
C ARG A 78 5.92 -7.35 -1.18
N SER A 79 6.11 -8.57 -0.66
CA SER A 79 5.89 -8.85 0.77
C SER A 79 6.89 -8.10 1.67
N LEU A 80 8.17 -8.04 1.28
CA LEU A 80 9.19 -7.29 2.01
C LEU A 80 8.89 -5.79 2.00
N THR A 81 8.47 -5.26 0.85
CA THR A 81 8.04 -3.86 0.73
C THR A 81 6.87 -3.55 1.65
N ALA A 82 5.83 -4.39 1.67
CA ALA A 82 4.68 -4.21 2.56
C ALA A 82 5.08 -4.24 4.05
N ASN A 83 5.92 -5.19 4.45
CA ASN A 83 6.46 -5.26 5.81
C ASN A 83 7.21 -3.98 6.18
N LYS A 84 8.05 -3.47 5.27
CA LYS A 84 8.85 -2.26 5.52
C LYS A 84 8.03 -0.98 5.54
N LEU A 85 6.94 -0.92 4.78
CA LEU A 85 5.96 0.17 4.89
C LEU A 85 5.30 0.20 6.29
N ALA A 86 5.03 -0.96 6.89
CA ALA A 86 4.47 -1.08 8.24
C ALA A 86 5.50 -0.85 9.38
N ASP A 87 6.79 -1.12 9.13
CA ASP A 87 7.87 -1.00 10.10
C ASP A 87 8.16 0.47 10.48
N SER A 88 7.87 0.85 11.73
CA SER A 88 8.03 2.22 12.24
C SER A 88 9.47 2.76 12.19
N THR A 89 10.45 1.89 12.01
CA THR A 89 11.86 2.27 11.90
C THR A 89 12.31 2.57 10.47
N SER A 90 11.51 2.22 9.46
CA SER A 90 11.88 2.46 8.06
C SER A 90 11.86 3.95 7.73
N THR A 91 12.83 4.37 6.91
CA THR A 91 13.04 5.76 6.48
C THR A 91 12.74 5.93 4.98
N PRO A 92 12.42 7.15 4.52
CA PRO A 92 12.05 7.41 3.12
C PRO A 92 13.08 6.95 2.08
N ASP A 93 14.37 7.09 2.38
CA ASP A 93 15.50 6.79 1.50
C ASP A 93 15.67 5.29 1.22
N GLN A 94 15.05 4.44 2.03
CA GLN A 94 15.06 2.99 1.82
C GLN A 94 14.04 2.54 0.76
N PHE A 95 13.20 3.44 0.26
CA PHE A 95 12.18 3.13 -0.75
C PHE A 95 12.53 3.74 -2.10
N ILE A 96 12.55 2.88 -3.12
CA ILE A 96 12.67 3.27 -4.52
C ILE A 96 11.30 3.70 -5.01
N LYS A 97 11.24 4.83 -5.72
CA LYS A 97 10.01 5.44 -6.27
C LYS A 97 10.27 5.79 -7.73
N PRO A 98 9.48 5.30 -8.72
CA PRO A 98 8.33 4.42 -8.58
C PRO A 98 8.72 2.96 -8.24
N GLY A 99 7.71 2.15 -7.91
CA GLY A 99 7.83 0.71 -7.71
C GLY A 99 6.52 -0.05 -7.97
N HIS A 100 6.39 -1.26 -7.42
CA HIS A 100 5.33 -2.22 -7.74
C HIS A 100 4.27 -2.37 -6.64
N ILE A 101 4.47 -1.79 -5.45
CA ILE A 101 3.43 -1.63 -4.44
C ILE A 101 2.75 -0.28 -4.59
N LEU A 102 1.43 -0.26 -4.36
CA LEU A 102 0.61 0.96 -4.40
C LEU A 102 0.18 1.39 -2.99
N PRO A 103 0.92 2.29 -2.31
CA PRO A 103 0.46 2.78 -1.03
C PRO A 103 -0.80 3.64 -1.19
N LEU A 104 -1.70 3.52 -0.21
CA LEU A 104 -2.94 4.28 -0.14
C LEU A 104 -2.99 5.06 1.17
N ARG A 105 -3.33 6.34 1.11
CA ARG A 105 -3.46 7.19 2.31
C ARG A 105 -4.89 7.16 2.83
N ALA A 106 -5.12 6.46 3.94
CA ALA A 106 -6.41 6.47 4.62
C ALA A 106 -6.73 7.87 5.14
N LYS A 107 -8.01 8.27 5.02
CA LYS A 107 -8.46 9.56 5.56
C LYS A 107 -8.43 9.56 7.09
N PRO A 108 -8.02 10.68 7.73
CA PRO A 108 -8.24 10.87 9.17
C PRO A 108 -9.70 10.64 9.55
N GLY A 109 -9.94 9.97 10.67
CA GLY A 109 -11.28 9.53 11.10
C GLY A 109 -11.80 8.24 10.43
N LEU A 110 -11.02 7.65 9.51
CA LEU A 110 -11.24 6.32 8.92
C LEU A 110 -12.68 6.16 8.39
N LEU A 111 -13.36 5.08 8.79
CA LEU A 111 -14.72 4.74 8.35
C LEU A 111 -15.78 5.78 8.73
N LYS A 112 -15.50 6.68 9.68
CA LYS A 112 -16.40 7.82 9.97
C LYS A 112 -16.35 8.88 8.88
N THR A 113 -15.21 8.99 8.18
CA THR A 113 -14.95 9.98 7.13
C THR A 113 -15.18 9.41 5.73
N ARG A 114 -14.72 8.19 5.46
CA ARG A 114 -14.88 7.51 4.17
C ARG A 114 -15.08 6.02 4.40
N ARG A 115 -16.16 5.47 3.86
CA ARG A 115 -16.49 4.04 3.91
C ARG A 115 -15.91 3.30 2.69
N GLY A 116 -14.58 3.30 2.56
CA GLY A 116 -13.86 2.56 1.52
C GLY A 116 -12.96 1.48 2.11
N HIS A 117 -12.49 0.55 1.28
CA HIS A 117 -11.62 -0.56 1.74
C HIS A 117 -10.31 -0.05 2.33
N THR A 118 -9.78 1.08 1.84
CA THR A 118 -8.59 1.75 2.40
C THR A 118 -8.76 2.04 3.90
N GLU A 119 -9.86 2.68 4.29
CA GLU A 119 -10.13 3.02 5.69
C GLU A 119 -10.55 1.82 6.55
N SER A 120 -11.04 0.74 5.94
CA SER A 120 -11.32 -0.51 6.66
C SER A 120 -10.05 -1.28 7.03
N ALA A 121 -8.95 -1.03 6.32
CA ALA A 121 -7.71 -1.79 6.42
C ALA A 121 -6.62 -1.11 7.29
N VAL A 122 -6.94 0.06 7.89
CA VAL A 122 -6.09 0.85 8.80
C VAL A 122 -6.82 1.03 10.11
#